data_AF-A0A7R7WGE6-F1
#
_entry.id   AF-A0A7R7WGE6-F1
#
_cell.length_a   1.000
_cell.length_b   1.000
_cell.length_c   1.000
_cell.angle_alpha   90.00
_cell.angle_beta   90.00
_cell.angle_gamma   90.00
#
_symmetry.space_group_name_H-M   'P 1'
#
loop_
_entity.id
_entity.type
_entity.pdbx_description
1 polymer ?
#
loop_
_entity_poly.entity_id
_entity_poly.type
_entity_poly.pdbx_seq_one_letter_code
_entity_poly.pdbx_strand_id
1 'polypeptide(L)'
;MIGNVQVDRMYLGDAHDLAPNPAIEPELIRRWSEWSAACTKHGTPTVMQICHPGRQSPMGAGSRCLTAKNVAPSPIPLNIGSRIVDRVASAVIFGTPREMTQKDIDHVVEQFVYTSRLASQTGFQGVELHAAHGYLLSQFLSPTANLRTDSYGGSPAGRVKIIVEIIRAIRKTVPADFCVGIKLNSVDHQSESALKACVEQLKLIVEAGVDFVEISGGSYEDPSMMSSSTPSRQPEKSARTVAREAFFLEFASAIRAQFPGTPLMVTGGFRTRAGMEKALTDGDCDMIGIGRPAVLKPTLPNDILLNPDVPKESARLVTQQIKQPWILKMLSNRSVGAGLESSWYSSQIEKLGRGIVHTIT
;
A
#
# COMPACT_ATOMS: atom_id res chain seq x y z
N MET A 1 1.03 5.62 10.08
CA MET A 1 0.50 5.95 8.74
C MET A 1 -0.98 5.65 8.71
N ILE A 2 -1.79 6.50 8.08
CA ILE A 2 -3.20 6.19 7.83
C ILE A 2 -3.36 5.38 6.53
N GLY A 3 -4.51 4.72 6.36
CA GLY A 3 -4.80 3.93 5.17
C GLY A 3 -4.98 4.78 3.90
N ASN A 4 -5.33 4.11 2.80
CA ASN A 4 -5.51 4.74 1.49
C ASN A 4 -6.47 5.94 1.52
N VAL A 5 -5.96 7.09 1.11
CA VAL A 5 -6.75 8.25 0.69
C VAL A 5 -6.62 8.37 -0.82
N GLN A 6 -7.72 8.17 -1.53
CA GLN A 6 -7.75 8.26 -2.98
C GLN A 6 -7.65 9.73 -3.40
N VAL A 7 -6.76 10.05 -4.32
CA VAL A 7 -6.55 11.43 -4.77
C VAL A 7 -7.67 11.92 -5.69
N ASP A 8 -8.44 11.00 -6.27
CA ASP A 8 -9.54 11.30 -7.19
C ASP A 8 -10.83 10.60 -6.75
N ARG A 9 -11.86 11.38 -6.44
CA ARG A 9 -13.16 10.84 -6.02
C ARG A 9 -13.90 10.08 -7.13
N MET A 10 -13.52 10.28 -8.41
CA MET A 10 -14.10 9.53 -9.53
C MET A 10 -13.70 8.04 -9.47
N TYR A 11 -12.54 7.74 -8.86
CA TYR A 11 -11.96 6.42 -8.81
C TYR A 11 -11.65 6.03 -7.36
N LEU A 12 -12.57 5.31 -6.73
CA LEU A 12 -12.34 4.74 -5.40
C LEU A 12 -11.95 3.25 -5.49
N GLY A 13 -11.08 2.78 -4.61
CA GLY A 13 -10.71 1.37 -4.50
C GLY A 13 -11.76 0.57 -3.71
N ASP A 14 -12.40 1.21 -2.74
CA ASP A 14 -13.51 0.70 -1.95
C ASP A 14 -14.62 1.77 -1.81
N ALA A 15 -15.86 1.36 -1.53
CA ALA A 15 -16.97 2.29 -1.32
C ALA A 15 -16.78 3.23 -0.12
N HIS A 16 -15.93 2.84 0.84
CA HIS A 16 -15.61 3.61 2.04
C HIS A 16 -14.28 4.37 1.96
N ASP A 17 -13.59 4.33 0.82
CA ASP A 17 -12.36 5.09 0.65
C ASP A 17 -12.62 6.60 0.78
N LEU A 18 -11.67 7.28 1.41
CA LEU A 18 -11.68 8.73 1.51
C LEU A 18 -11.05 9.34 0.27
N ALA A 19 -11.61 10.44 -0.22
CA ALA A 19 -11.02 11.25 -1.26
C ALA A 19 -11.30 12.73 -1.03
N PRO A 20 -10.40 13.65 -1.43
CA PRO A 20 -10.70 15.06 -1.40
C PRO A 20 -11.93 15.42 -2.24
N ASN A 21 -12.74 16.33 -1.71
CA ASN A 21 -13.88 16.89 -2.42
C ASN A 21 -13.83 18.43 -2.38
N PRO A 22 -13.27 19.07 -3.43
CA PRO A 22 -13.28 20.53 -3.59
C PRO A 22 -14.65 21.21 -3.35
N ALA A 23 -15.77 20.53 -3.59
CA ALA A 23 -17.10 21.13 -3.39
C ALA A 23 -17.45 21.38 -1.91
N ILE A 24 -16.74 20.75 -0.98
CA ILE A 24 -16.91 20.91 0.47
C ILE A 24 -15.58 21.20 1.16
N GLU A 25 -14.65 21.83 0.46
CA GLU A 25 -13.27 22.04 0.93
C GLU A 25 -13.15 22.65 2.33
N PRO A 26 -13.92 23.69 2.73
CA PRO A 26 -13.84 24.23 4.09
C PRO A 26 -14.18 23.20 5.18
N GLU A 27 -15.20 22.38 4.95
CA GLU A 27 -15.60 21.31 5.88
C GLU A 27 -14.59 20.16 5.87
N LEU A 28 -14.03 19.85 4.70
CA LEU A 28 -12.95 18.86 4.57
C LEU A 28 -11.72 19.29 5.38
N ILE A 29 -11.29 20.55 5.25
CA ILE A 29 -10.16 21.11 6.01
C ILE A 29 -10.42 20.98 7.51
N ARG A 30 -11.62 21.36 7.97
CA ARG A 30 -11.99 21.24 9.39
C ARG A 30 -11.88 19.78 9.87
N ARG A 31 -12.51 18.83 9.18
CA ARG A 31 -12.51 17.41 9.56
C ARG A 31 -11.13 16.77 9.52
N TRP A 32 -10.34 17.08 8.50
CA TRP A 32 -8.99 16.54 8.36
C TRP A 32 -8.04 17.12 9.40
N SER A 33 -8.25 18.38 9.82
CA SER A 33 -7.52 18.99 10.93
C SER A 33 -7.88 18.34 12.27
N GLU A 34 -9.15 18.01 12.50
CA GLU A 34 -9.58 17.24 13.68
C GLU A 34 -8.96 15.83 13.68
N TRP A 35 -8.91 15.20 12.51
CA TRP A 35 -8.31 13.87 12.36
C TRP A 35 -6.81 13.87 12.64
N SER A 36 -6.06 14.78 12.03
CA SER A 36 -4.61 14.89 12.26
C SER A 36 -4.31 15.23 13.72
N ALA A 37 -5.08 16.14 14.34
CA ALA A 37 -4.94 16.50 15.75
C ALA A 37 -5.20 15.30 16.68
N ALA A 38 -6.19 14.47 16.36
CA ALA A 38 -6.46 13.25 17.12
C ALA A 38 -5.29 12.26 17.07
N CYS A 39 -4.68 12.07 15.89
CA CYS A 39 -3.54 11.17 15.73
C CYS A 39 -2.26 11.71 16.39
N THR A 40 -2.05 13.03 16.32
CA THR A 40 -0.83 13.70 16.81
C THR A 40 -0.89 14.14 18.26
N LYS A 41 -2.04 13.94 18.95
CA LYS A 41 -2.29 14.36 20.33
C LYS A 41 -1.16 13.99 21.32
N HIS A 42 -0.49 12.87 21.10
CA HIS A 42 0.60 12.37 21.95
C HIS A 42 1.98 12.45 21.28
N GLY A 43 2.15 13.35 20.31
CA GLY A 43 3.42 13.59 19.62
C GLY A 43 3.79 12.55 18.57
N THR A 44 2.89 11.63 18.20
CA THR A 44 3.14 10.65 17.13
C THR A 44 2.93 11.31 15.76
N PRO A 45 3.98 11.39 14.90
CA PRO A 45 3.82 11.89 13.54
C PRO A 45 2.84 11.04 12.74
N THR A 46 2.01 11.69 11.93
CA THR A 46 0.99 11.04 11.12
C THR A 46 1.20 11.36 9.65
N VAL A 47 1.50 10.32 8.88
CA VAL A 47 1.70 10.36 7.42
C VAL A 47 0.47 9.78 6.72
N MET A 48 -0.02 10.48 5.69
CA MET A 48 -1.16 10.09 4.87
C MET A 48 -0.74 9.29 3.64
N GLN A 49 -1.17 8.02 3.53
CA GLN A 49 -0.95 7.23 2.32
C GLN A 49 -1.93 7.69 1.24
N ILE A 50 -1.42 8.32 0.18
CA ILE A 50 -2.23 8.81 -0.94
C ILE A 50 -2.12 7.87 -2.14
N CYS A 51 -3.25 7.59 -2.77
CA CYS A 51 -3.40 6.50 -3.73
C CYS A 51 -4.28 6.92 -4.91
N HIS A 52 -4.13 6.22 -6.04
CA HIS A 52 -5.12 6.20 -7.11
C HIS A 52 -5.29 4.74 -7.55
N PRO A 53 -6.52 4.20 -7.65
CA PRO A 53 -6.69 2.77 -7.85
C PRO A 53 -6.32 2.30 -9.27
N GLY A 54 -6.36 3.22 -10.24
CA GLY A 54 -6.10 2.94 -11.65
C GLY A 54 -7.10 1.91 -12.17
N ARG A 55 -6.61 0.82 -12.79
CA ARG A 55 -7.48 -0.28 -13.26
C ARG A 55 -8.21 -1.07 -12.16
N GLN A 56 -7.90 -0.84 -10.88
CA GLN A 56 -8.49 -1.58 -9.75
C GLN A 56 -9.70 -0.89 -9.10
N SER A 57 -10.28 0.15 -9.70
CA SER A 57 -11.50 0.75 -9.14
C SER A 57 -12.73 -0.10 -9.50
N PRO A 58 -13.48 -0.65 -8.54
CA PRO A 58 -14.69 -1.42 -8.85
C PRO A 58 -15.74 -0.57 -9.56
N MET A 59 -16.53 -1.17 -10.44
CA MET A 59 -17.67 -0.52 -11.06
C MET A 59 -18.65 -0.02 -9.98
N GLY A 60 -19.07 1.25 -10.09
CA GLY A 60 -19.95 1.89 -9.10
C GLY A 60 -19.23 2.48 -7.88
N ALA A 61 -17.91 2.27 -7.72
CA ALA A 61 -17.14 2.93 -6.66
C ALA A 61 -16.72 4.34 -7.10
N GLY A 62 -16.95 5.36 -6.28
CA GLY A 62 -16.65 6.76 -6.60
C GLY A 62 -17.75 7.46 -7.39
N SER A 63 -17.47 8.67 -7.89
CA SER A 63 -18.47 9.55 -8.52
C SER A 63 -18.55 9.46 -10.03
N ARG A 64 -17.86 8.51 -10.67
CA ARG A 64 -17.87 8.36 -12.14
C ARG A 64 -19.19 7.75 -12.62
N CYS A 65 -19.62 8.09 -13.82
CA CYS A 65 -20.79 7.47 -14.42
C CYS A 65 -20.54 5.98 -14.71
N LEU A 66 -21.60 5.16 -14.77
CA LEU A 66 -21.50 3.71 -14.98
C LEU A 66 -20.82 3.31 -16.31
N THR A 67 -20.82 4.21 -17.29
CA THR A 67 -20.18 4.00 -18.60
C THR A 67 -18.72 4.46 -18.64
N ALA A 68 -18.25 5.20 -17.62
CA ALA A 68 -16.87 5.63 -17.54
C ALA A 68 -15.95 4.46 -17.21
N LYS A 69 -14.92 4.28 -18.03
CA LYS A 69 -13.89 3.27 -17.82
C LYS A 69 -12.89 3.73 -16.75
N ASN A 70 -12.29 2.75 -16.08
CA ASN A 70 -11.07 2.98 -15.30
C ASN A 70 -9.95 3.51 -16.19
N VAL A 71 -8.97 4.18 -15.59
CA VAL A 71 -7.78 4.68 -16.28
C VAL A 71 -6.53 3.91 -15.85
N ALA A 72 -5.62 3.70 -16.78
CA ALA A 72 -4.37 2.98 -16.56
C ALA A 72 -3.31 3.41 -17.60
N PRO A 73 -2.02 3.13 -17.38
CA PRO A 73 -0.99 3.38 -18.39
C PRO A 73 -1.24 2.68 -19.72
N SER A 74 -1.89 1.51 -19.72
CA SER A 74 -2.24 0.73 -20.91
C SER A 74 -3.59 0.02 -20.74
N PRO A 75 -4.29 -0.37 -21.83
CA PRO A 75 -5.63 -0.94 -21.77
C PRO A 75 -5.63 -2.43 -21.41
N ILE A 76 -4.97 -2.78 -20.29
CA ILE A 76 -4.75 -4.16 -19.85
C ILE A 76 -5.66 -4.43 -18.64
N PRO A 77 -6.67 -5.33 -18.77
CA PRO A 77 -7.58 -5.63 -17.67
C PRO A 77 -6.85 -6.30 -16.49
N LEU A 78 -7.42 -6.14 -15.30
CA LEU A 78 -6.90 -6.79 -14.10
C LEU A 78 -7.16 -8.31 -14.18
N ASN A 79 -6.11 -9.11 -13.98
CA ASN A 79 -6.19 -10.56 -14.06
C ASN A 79 -6.01 -11.16 -12.67
N ILE A 80 -7.10 -11.17 -11.88
CA ILE A 80 -7.09 -11.80 -10.55
C ILE A 80 -7.36 -13.29 -10.73
N GLY A 81 -6.41 -14.14 -10.31
CA GLY A 81 -6.59 -15.60 -10.28
C GLY A 81 -6.18 -16.32 -11.58
N SER A 82 -6.10 -17.66 -11.51
CA SER A 82 -5.58 -18.49 -12.61
C SER A 82 -6.66 -19.13 -13.47
N ARG A 83 -7.93 -19.09 -13.07
CA ARG A 83 -9.05 -19.75 -13.77
C ARG A 83 -9.81 -18.77 -14.67
N ILE A 84 -10.40 -19.29 -15.75
CA ILE A 84 -11.22 -18.50 -16.69
C ILE A 84 -12.38 -17.78 -15.98
N VAL A 85 -13.03 -18.44 -15.03
CA VAL A 85 -14.16 -17.85 -14.26
C VAL A 85 -13.69 -16.65 -13.42
N ASP A 86 -12.49 -16.71 -12.84
CA ASP A 86 -11.93 -15.60 -12.06
C ASP A 86 -11.63 -14.40 -12.97
N ARG A 87 -11.11 -14.67 -14.17
CA ARG A 87 -10.86 -13.65 -15.21
C ARG A 87 -12.15 -12.97 -15.67
N VAL A 88 -13.21 -13.74 -15.87
CA VAL A 88 -14.52 -13.21 -16.25
C VAL A 88 -15.10 -12.35 -15.13
N ALA A 89 -15.05 -12.82 -13.87
CA ALA A 89 -15.53 -12.04 -12.73
C ALA A 89 -14.74 -10.72 -12.56
N SER A 90 -13.42 -10.78 -12.66
CA SER A 90 -12.55 -9.58 -12.63
C SER A 90 -12.90 -8.61 -13.77
N ALA A 91 -13.11 -9.11 -14.99
CA ALA A 91 -13.50 -8.29 -16.13
C ALA A 91 -14.88 -7.64 -15.95
N VAL A 92 -15.83 -8.31 -15.30
CA VAL A 92 -17.16 -7.73 -14.99
C VAL A 92 -17.07 -6.65 -13.92
N ILE A 93 -16.23 -6.86 -12.88
CA ILE A 93 -16.13 -5.93 -11.75
C ILE A 93 -15.32 -4.68 -12.10
N PHE A 94 -14.19 -4.85 -12.78
CA PHE A 94 -13.21 -3.77 -13.03
C PHE A 94 -13.22 -3.26 -14.47
N GLY A 95 -13.75 -4.04 -15.42
CA GLY A 95 -13.73 -3.71 -16.84
C GLY A 95 -12.33 -3.69 -17.45
N THR A 96 -12.26 -3.37 -18.74
CA THR A 96 -11.00 -3.02 -19.41
C THR A 96 -10.74 -1.53 -19.23
N PRO A 97 -9.61 -1.11 -18.64
CA PRO A 97 -9.30 0.30 -18.49
C PRO A 97 -9.05 0.96 -19.84
N ARG A 98 -9.23 2.27 -19.89
CA ARG A 98 -8.78 3.12 -20.99
C ARG A 98 -7.33 3.53 -20.73
N GLU A 99 -6.52 3.52 -21.78
CA GLU A 99 -5.18 4.10 -21.75
C GLU A 99 -5.24 5.61 -21.43
N MET A 100 -4.43 6.06 -20.48
CA MET A 100 -4.32 7.47 -20.11
C MET A 100 -3.72 8.29 -21.25
N THR A 101 -4.35 9.42 -21.55
CA THR A 101 -3.80 10.48 -22.40
C THR A 101 -2.86 11.36 -21.58
N GLN A 102 -2.10 12.24 -22.24
CA GLN A 102 -1.28 13.24 -21.53
C GLN A 102 -2.13 14.06 -20.54
N LYS A 103 -3.34 14.48 -20.94
CA LYS A 103 -4.25 15.23 -20.06
C LYS A 103 -4.67 14.44 -18.82
N ASP A 104 -4.90 13.14 -18.96
CA ASP A 104 -5.22 12.28 -17.81
C ASP A 104 -4.02 12.18 -16.85
N ILE A 105 -2.80 12.09 -17.39
CA ILE A 105 -1.57 12.05 -16.59
C ILE A 105 -1.37 13.37 -15.86
N ASP A 106 -1.46 14.50 -16.56
CA ASP A 106 -1.35 15.84 -15.98
C ASP A 106 -2.38 16.02 -14.86
N HIS A 107 -3.62 15.62 -15.09
CA HIS A 107 -4.68 15.70 -14.09
C HIS A 107 -4.40 14.84 -12.86
N VAL A 108 -3.93 13.60 -13.03
CA VAL A 108 -3.57 12.75 -11.89
C VAL A 108 -2.43 13.36 -11.10
N VAL A 109 -1.40 13.92 -11.76
CA VAL A 109 -0.31 14.63 -11.08
C VAL A 109 -0.87 15.77 -10.22
N GLU A 110 -1.76 16.59 -10.78
CA GLU A 110 -2.43 17.67 -10.05
C GLU A 110 -3.22 17.16 -8.84
N GLN A 111 -3.91 16.02 -8.94
CA GLN A 111 -4.67 15.43 -7.82
C GLN A 111 -3.76 14.97 -6.68
N PHE A 112 -2.62 14.35 -6.98
CA PHE A 112 -1.62 13.99 -5.96
C PHE A 112 -1.07 15.24 -5.25
N VAL A 113 -0.77 16.30 -6.02
CA VAL A 113 -0.28 17.58 -5.47
C VAL A 113 -1.36 18.25 -4.60
N TYR A 114 -2.60 18.31 -5.10
CA TYR A 114 -3.74 18.88 -4.38
C TYR A 114 -3.97 18.18 -3.04
N THR A 115 -3.99 16.84 -3.05
CA THR A 115 -4.18 16.04 -1.84
C THR A 115 -3.04 16.26 -0.84
N SER A 116 -1.79 16.31 -1.32
CA SER A 116 -0.62 16.53 -0.47
C SER A 116 -0.62 17.93 0.17
N ARG A 117 -1.02 18.95 -0.59
CA ARG A 117 -1.18 20.31 -0.08
C ARG A 117 -2.25 20.36 1.00
N LEU A 118 -3.40 19.72 0.78
CA LEU A 118 -4.45 19.63 1.81
C LEU A 118 -3.94 18.93 3.06
N ALA A 119 -3.28 17.77 2.93
CA ALA A 119 -2.73 17.04 4.07
C ALA A 119 -1.76 17.91 4.89
N SER A 120 -0.88 18.65 4.21
CA SER A 120 0.03 19.62 4.84
C SER A 120 -0.73 20.74 5.56
N GLN A 121 -1.71 21.35 4.89
CA GLN A 121 -2.53 22.44 5.45
C GLN A 121 -3.35 22.00 6.66
N THR A 122 -3.77 20.74 6.71
CA THR A 122 -4.57 20.20 7.82
C THR A 122 -3.72 19.55 8.90
N GLY A 123 -2.40 19.74 8.92
CA GLY A 123 -1.54 19.33 10.03
C GLY A 123 -1.12 17.86 10.06
N PHE A 124 -1.23 17.12 8.95
CA PHE A 124 -0.47 15.87 8.80
C PHE A 124 1.02 16.20 8.67
N GLN A 125 1.90 15.30 9.12
CA GLN A 125 3.35 15.50 9.06
C GLN A 125 3.96 15.05 7.74
N GLY A 126 3.17 14.39 6.88
CA GLY A 126 3.63 13.98 5.57
C GLY A 126 2.60 13.23 4.75
N VAL A 127 3.00 12.87 3.53
CA VAL A 127 2.32 11.90 2.68
C VAL A 127 3.22 10.74 2.29
N GLU A 128 2.63 9.60 2.00
CA GLU A 128 3.29 8.47 1.37
C GLU A 128 2.60 8.16 0.04
N LEU A 129 3.37 8.17 -1.05
CA LEU A 129 2.86 7.80 -2.38
C LEU A 129 2.68 6.28 -2.47
N HIS A 130 1.46 5.83 -2.76
CA HIS A 130 1.22 4.40 -2.93
C HIS A 130 1.58 3.92 -4.34
N ALA A 131 2.82 3.45 -4.51
CA ALA A 131 3.35 2.85 -5.74
C ALA A 131 3.56 1.33 -5.63
N ALA A 132 2.66 0.68 -4.89
CA ALA A 132 2.67 -0.75 -4.60
C ALA A 132 1.29 -1.38 -4.88
N HIS A 133 1.19 -2.69 -4.67
CA HIS A 133 -0.03 -3.50 -4.75
C HIS A 133 -0.82 -3.35 -6.06
N GLY A 134 -0.14 -3.03 -7.17
CA GLY A 134 -0.75 -2.93 -8.49
C GLY A 134 -1.69 -1.73 -8.66
N TYR A 135 -1.70 -0.74 -7.75
CA TYR A 135 -2.39 0.53 -7.93
C TYR A 135 -1.74 1.37 -9.04
N LEU A 136 -2.30 2.54 -9.37
CA LEU A 136 -1.95 3.27 -10.59
C LEU A 136 -0.44 3.49 -10.74
N LEU A 137 0.24 4.00 -9.71
CA LEU A 137 1.68 4.26 -9.77
C LEU A 137 2.49 2.96 -9.93
N SER A 138 2.06 1.86 -9.28
CA SER A 138 2.64 0.53 -9.49
C SER A 138 2.40 0.00 -10.92
N GLN A 139 1.24 0.31 -11.53
CA GLN A 139 0.94 -0.04 -12.92
C GLN A 139 1.91 0.66 -13.88
N PHE A 140 2.22 1.94 -13.64
CA PHE A 140 3.19 2.68 -14.45
C PHE A 140 4.60 2.08 -14.34
N LEU A 141 5.03 1.69 -13.14
CA LEU A 141 6.36 1.09 -12.90
C LEU A 141 6.54 -0.27 -13.59
N SER A 142 5.46 -1.06 -13.69
CA SER A 142 5.51 -2.43 -14.16
C SER A 142 5.63 -2.53 -15.69
N PRO A 143 6.61 -3.27 -16.23
CA PRO A 143 6.72 -3.50 -17.68
C PRO A 143 5.59 -4.38 -18.25
N THR A 144 4.86 -5.12 -17.40
CA THR A 144 3.74 -5.97 -17.84
C THR A 144 2.39 -5.25 -17.83
N ALA A 145 2.27 -4.15 -17.07
CA ALA A 145 1.06 -3.34 -16.99
C ALA A 145 1.17 -2.03 -17.80
N ASN A 146 2.38 -1.57 -18.11
CA ASN A 146 2.66 -0.38 -18.90
C ASN A 146 3.39 -0.75 -20.19
N LEU A 147 2.63 -0.81 -21.29
CA LEU A 147 3.09 -1.08 -22.65
C LEU A 147 3.17 0.19 -23.51
N ARG A 148 3.18 1.37 -22.88
CA ARG A 148 3.27 2.63 -23.60
C ARG A 148 4.58 2.74 -24.36
N THR A 149 4.52 3.40 -25.50
CA THR A 149 5.68 3.71 -26.35
C THR A 149 6.07 5.20 -26.30
N ASP A 150 5.34 5.99 -25.54
CA ASP A 150 5.64 7.41 -25.30
C ASP A 150 6.62 7.59 -24.12
N SER A 151 6.79 8.84 -23.67
CA SER A 151 7.74 9.17 -22.61
C SER A 151 7.41 8.60 -21.23
N TYR A 152 6.25 7.98 -21.04
CA TYR A 152 5.82 7.35 -19.78
C TYR A 152 5.92 5.82 -19.81
N GLY A 153 6.50 5.22 -20.85
CA GLY A 153 6.67 3.78 -20.99
C GLY A 153 8.03 3.38 -21.57
N GLY A 154 8.11 2.11 -21.99
CA GLY A 154 9.33 1.54 -22.55
C GLY A 154 10.43 1.35 -21.51
N SER A 155 11.29 2.36 -21.30
CA SER A 155 12.45 2.26 -20.41
C SER A 155 12.06 2.34 -18.91
N PRO A 156 12.92 1.86 -17.99
CA PRO A 156 12.69 2.06 -16.55
C PRO A 156 12.50 3.53 -16.19
N ALA A 157 13.33 4.43 -16.75
CA ALA A 157 13.20 5.88 -16.61
C ALA A 157 11.86 6.44 -17.12
N GLY A 158 11.37 5.99 -18.28
CA GLY A 158 10.06 6.40 -18.80
C GLY A 158 8.92 5.95 -17.87
N ARG A 159 8.97 4.70 -17.42
CA ARG A 159 7.94 4.12 -16.52
C ARG A 159 7.84 4.80 -15.15
N VAL A 160 8.95 5.32 -14.61
CA VAL A 160 8.95 6.03 -13.32
C VAL A 160 8.68 7.54 -13.44
N LYS A 161 8.67 8.08 -14.67
CA LYS A 161 8.57 9.52 -14.93
C LYS A 161 7.41 10.19 -14.20
N ILE A 162 6.21 9.61 -14.26
CA ILE A 162 5.02 10.16 -13.56
C ILE A 162 5.24 10.30 -12.06
N ILE A 163 5.92 9.33 -11.42
CA ILE A 163 6.20 9.36 -9.98
C ILE A 163 7.20 10.47 -9.66
N VAL A 164 8.25 10.62 -10.49
CA VAL A 164 9.23 11.70 -10.36
C VAL A 164 8.57 13.08 -10.50
N GLU A 165 7.65 13.22 -11.45
CA GLU A 165 6.87 14.45 -11.64
C GLU A 165 5.98 14.77 -10.44
N ILE A 166 5.28 13.77 -9.89
CA ILE A 166 4.47 13.89 -8.68
C ILE A 166 5.34 14.35 -7.50
N ILE A 167 6.45 13.66 -7.21
CA ILE A 167 7.33 13.99 -6.08
C ILE A 167 7.83 15.43 -6.21
N ARG A 168 8.37 15.81 -7.37
CA ARG A 168 8.89 17.16 -7.62
C ARG A 168 7.81 18.22 -7.52
N ALA A 169 6.60 17.94 -7.98
CA ALA A 169 5.49 18.88 -7.89
C ALA A 169 5.01 19.05 -6.44
N ILE A 170 4.91 17.96 -5.67
CA ILE A 170 4.60 18.01 -4.23
C ILE A 170 5.63 18.87 -3.49
N ARG A 171 6.92 18.60 -3.69
CA ARG A 171 8.02 19.35 -3.05
C ARG A 171 8.02 20.85 -3.33
N LYS A 172 7.43 21.29 -4.44
CA LYS A 172 7.27 22.73 -4.76
C LYS A 172 6.12 23.41 -4.01
N THR A 173 5.22 22.63 -3.39
CA THR A 173 3.95 23.13 -2.83
C THR A 173 3.78 22.91 -1.34
N VAL A 174 4.59 22.03 -0.74
CA VAL A 174 4.57 21.72 0.70
C VAL A 174 5.82 22.28 1.37
N PRO A 175 5.78 22.56 2.69
CA PRO A 175 6.96 22.94 3.46
C PRO A 175 8.10 21.92 3.35
N ALA A 176 9.35 22.38 3.54
CA ALA A 176 10.53 21.52 3.43
C ALA A 176 10.59 20.42 4.51
N ASP A 177 9.99 20.65 5.67
CA ASP A 177 9.87 19.70 6.78
C ASP A 177 8.66 18.76 6.67
N PHE A 178 7.84 18.92 5.63
CA PHE A 178 6.74 18.01 5.35
C PHE A 178 7.28 16.72 4.70
N CYS A 179 7.05 15.58 5.37
CA CYS A 179 7.59 14.30 4.95
C CYS A 179 6.93 13.77 3.66
N VAL A 180 7.72 13.31 2.70
CA VAL A 180 7.25 12.68 1.46
C VAL A 180 7.89 11.30 1.33
N GLY A 181 7.13 10.26 1.62
CA GLY A 181 7.53 8.87 1.44
C GLY A 181 6.98 8.25 0.16
N ILE A 182 7.45 7.05 -0.14
CA ILE A 182 6.90 6.20 -1.21
C ILE A 182 6.90 4.74 -0.79
N LYS A 183 5.79 4.05 -1.10
CA LYS A 183 5.66 2.61 -0.92
C LYS A 183 5.83 1.87 -2.23
N LEU A 184 6.73 0.89 -2.26
CA LEU A 184 7.02 0.05 -3.42
C LEU A 184 6.80 -1.42 -3.08
N ASN A 185 6.50 -2.22 -4.09
CA ASN A 185 6.48 -3.68 -3.93
C ASN A 185 7.91 -4.20 -3.87
N SER A 186 8.16 -5.15 -2.98
CA SER A 186 9.24 -6.12 -3.18
C SER A 186 8.95 -6.81 -4.50
N VAL A 187 9.76 -6.52 -5.51
CA VAL A 187 9.65 -7.19 -6.81
C VAL A 187 9.73 -8.70 -6.56
N ASP A 188 8.78 -9.46 -7.09
CA ASP A 188 8.97 -10.90 -7.25
C ASP A 188 10.08 -11.05 -8.29
N HIS A 189 11.33 -11.12 -7.83
CA HIS A 189 12.52 -11.15 -8.66
C HIS A 189 12.52 -12.39 -9.55
N GLN A 190 11.95 -12.26 -10.75
CA GLN A 190 12.01 -13.32 -11.75
C GLN A 190 13.32 -13.27 -12.57
N SER A 191 14.10 -12.19 -12.48
CA SER A 191 15.40 -12.05 -13.14
C SER A 191 16.29 -10.92 -12.58
N GLU A 192 17.60 -10.97 -12.85
CA GLU A 192 18.59 -9.91 -12.56
C GLU A 192 18.27 -8.59 -13.28
N SER A 193 17.77 -8.67 -14.53
CA SER A 193 17.37 -7.51 -15.31
C SER A 193 16.22 -6.72 -14.66
N ALA A 194 15.29 -7.42 -14.00
CA ALA A 194 14.20 -6.79 -13.26
C ALA A 194 14.71 -6.06 -12.01
N LEU A 195 15.68 -6.64 -11.29
CA LEU A 195 16.33 -5.97 -10.15
C LEU A 195 17.06 -4.69 -10.61
N LYS A 196 17.85 -4.76 -11.68
CA LYS A 196 18.56 -3.60 -12.22
C LYS A 196 17.60 -2.47 -12.62
N ALA A 197 16.50 -2.81 -13.31
CA ALA A 197 15.48 -1.85 -13.67
C ALA A 197 14.80 -1.22 -12.43
N CYS A 198 14.55 -2.01 -11.39
CA CYS A 198 13.99 -1.53 -10.13
C CYS A 198 14.96 -0.55 -9.43
N VAL A 199 16.25 -0.87 -9.35
CA VAL A 199 17.28 0.01 -8.79
C VAL A 199 17.39 1.33 -9.58
N GLU A 200 17.32 1.27 -10.92
CA GLU A 200 17.32 2.48 -11.77
C GLU A 200 16.10 3.38 -11.46
N GLN A 201 14.91 2.78 -11.36
CA GLN A 201 13.69 3.52 -11.01
C GLN A 201 13.77 4.12 -9.60
N LEU A 202 14.28 3.35 -8.63
CA LEU A 202 14.43 3.80 -7.26
C LEU A 202 15.44 4.93 -7.14
N LYS A 203 16.54 4.87 -7.89
CA LYS A 203 17.51 5.97 -7.97
C LYS A 203 16.84 7.29 -8.39
N LEU A 204 16.04 7.25 -9.46
CA LEU A 204 15.32 8.44 -9.94
C LEU A 204 14.28 8.95 -8.93
N ILE A 205 13.65 8.05 -8.17
CA ILE A 205 12.72 8.39 -7.09
C ILE A 205 13.46 9.07 -5.92
N VAL A 206 14.58 8.51 -5.47
CA VAL A 206 15.40 9.09 -4.40
C VAL A 206 15.93 10.46 -4.81
N GLU A 207 16.46 10.59 -6.03
CA GLU A 207 16.92 11.87 -6.59
C GLU A 207 15.79 12.89 -6.78
N ALA A 208 14.54 12.46 -6.93
CA ALA A 208 13.38 13.36 -6.95
C ALA A 208 13.09 13.97 -5.56
N GLY A 209 13.59 13.35 -4.50
CA GLY A 209 13.56 13.87 -3.14
C GLY A 209 12.48 13.25 -2.26
N VAL A 210 12.44 11.92 -2.12
CA VAL A 210 11.67 11.25 -1.05
C VAL A 210 12.48 11.20 0.25
N ASP A 211 11.79 11.26 1.39
CA ASP A 211 12.40 11.19 2.72
C ASP A 211 12.56 9.75 3.24
N PHE A 212 11.74 8.82 2.74
CA PHE A 212 11.86 7.41 3.05
C PHE A 212 11.23 6.54 1.95
N VAL A 213 11.64 5.27 1.93
CA VAL A 213 11.09 4.25 1.04
C VAL A 213 10.53 3.11 1.87
N GLU A 214 9.24 2.82 1.72
CA GLU A 214 8.61 1.63 2.28
C GLU A 214 8.64 0.48 1.27
N ILE A 215 9.20 -0.65 1.68
CA ILE A 215 9.19 -1.91 0.95
C ILE A 215 8.07 -2.77 1.51
N SER A 216 7.04 -2.98 0.69
CA SER A 216 5.92 -3.85 1.00
C SER A 216 6.07 -5.19 0.32
N GLY A 217 5.83 -6.27 1.05
CA GLY A 217 5.73 -7.58 0.43
C GLY A 217 4.51 -7.72 -0.48
N GLY A 218 4.72 -8.17 -1.73
CA GLY A 218 3.76 -8.82 -2.65
C GLY A 218 2.78 -7.98 -3.49
N SER A 219 2.18 -8.61 -4.50
CA SER A 219 1.27 -8.00 -5.49
C SER A 219 -0.19 -8.45 -5.30
N TYR A 220 -1.16 -7.57 -5.61
CA TYR A 220 -2.60 -7.89 -5.63
C TYR A 220 -2.95 -8.94 -6.70
N GLU A 221 -2.08 -9.09 -7.72
CA GLU A 221 -2.21 -10.11 -8.76
C GLU A 221 -1.77 -11.51 -8.30
N ASP A 222 -1.12 -11.62 -7.13
CA ASP A 222 -0.89 -12.90 -6.46
C ASP A 222 -1.90 -13.10 -5.31
N PRO A 223 -2.92 -13.97 -5.47
CA PRO A 223 -3.89 -14.29 -4.40
C PRO A 223 -3.24 -14.83 -3.13
N SER A 224 -1.98 -15.29 -3.17
CA SER A 224 -1.21 -15.76 -2.00
C SER A 224 -0.94 -14.65 -0.97
N MET A 225 -1.01 -13.39 -1.41
CA MET A 225 -0.80 -12.22 -0.56
C MET A 225 -1.96 -11.90 0.37
N MET A 226 -3.17 -12.15 -0.11
CA MET A 226 -4.39 -11.80 0.59
C MET A 226 -5.05 -13.03 1.23
N SER A 227 -4.79 -14.25 0.72
CA SER A 227 -5.26 -15.48 1.34
C SER A 227 -4.17 -16.09 2.23
N SER A 228 -4.43 -16.13 3.53
CA SER A 228 -3.77 -17.04 4.45
C SER A 228 -4.33 -18.49 4.35
N SER A 229 -4.61 -19.03 3.15
CA SER A 229 -5.20 -20.37 3.00
C SER A 229 -4.17 -21.39 2.49
N THR A 230 -4.00 -22.61 3.00
CA THR A 230 -4.87 -23.61 3.66
C THR A 230 -3.97 -24.60 4.45
N PRO A 231 -4.42 -25.27 5.53
CA PRO A 231 -3.58 -26.21 6.28
C PRO A 231 -3.39 -27.54 5.53
N SER A 232 -2.19 -27.79 5.00
CA SER A 232 -1.65 -29.15 5.03
C SER A 232 -1.18 -29.41 6.46
N ARG A 233 -1.48 -30.60 7.00
CA ARG A 233 -1.00 -31.08 8.30
C ARG A 233 0.52 -31.26 8.25
N GLN A 234 1.31 -30.20 8.31
CA GLN A 234 2.75 -30.29 8.58
C GLN A 234 3.25 -29.07 9.39
N PRO A 235 4.30 -29.22 10.21
CA PRO A 235 4.79 -28.19 11.14
C PRO A 235 5.50 -26.99 10.47
N GLU A 236 5.56 -26.93 9.13
CA GLU A 236 6.40 -26.02 8.33
C GLU A 236 5.97 -24.53 8.28
N LYS A 237 4.98 -24.10 9.09
CA LYS A 237 4.50 -22.70 9.08
C LYS A 237 5.53 -21.68 9.59
N SER A 238 6.40 -22.10 10.51
CA SER A 238 7.50 -21.26 11.02
C SER A 238 8.49 -20.96 9.89
N ALA A 239 8.94 -22.01 9.18
CA ALA A 239 9.94 -21.90 8.12
C ALA A 239 9.48 -21.02 6.95
N ARG A 240 8.19 -21.10 6.55
CA ARG A 240 7.66 -20.29 5.44
C ARG A 240 7.50 -18.80 5.77
N THR A 241 7.17 -18.47 7.02
CA THR A 241 7.09 -17.08 7.47
C THR A 241 8.50 -16.50 7.58
N VAL A 242 9.43 -17.27 8.14
CA VAL A 242 10.85 -16.92 8.22
C VAL A 242 11.49 -16.75 6.84
N ALA A 243 11.20 -17.64 5.89
CA ALA A 243 11.72 -17.53 4.51
C ALA A 243 11.18 -16.28 3.79
N ARG A 244 9.92 -15.90 4.07
CA ARG A 244 9.32 -14.69 3.51
C ARG A 244 9.87 -13.41 4.16
N GLU A 245 10.09 -13.42 5.47
CA GLU A 245 10.82 -12.35 6.17
C GLU A 245 12.23 -12.21 5.59
N ALA A 246 12.98 -13.31 5.42
CA ALA A 246 14.31 -13.32 4.82
C ALA A 246 14.32 -12.74 3.40
N PHE A 247 13.33 -13.08 2.56
CA PHE A 247 13.22 -12.52 1.21
C PHE A 247 13.06 -11.00 1.18
N PHE A 248 12.23 -10.43 2.07
CA PHE A 248 12.07 -8.98 2.15
C PHE A 248 13.33 -8.29 2.65
N LEU A 249 14.04 -8.90 3.59
CA LEU A 249 15.30 -8.38 4.12
C LEU A 249 16.42 -8.46 3.07
N GLU A 250 16.50 -9.52 2.27
CA GLU A 250 17.45 -9.61 1.15
C GLU A 250 17.24 -8.48 0.13
N PHE A 251 15.99 -8.20 -0.25
CA PHE A 251 15.69 -7.09 -1.15
C PHE A 251 15.96 -5.72 -0.50
N ALA A 252 15.58 -5.54 0.77
CA ALA A 252 15.86 -4.32 1.51
C ALA A 252 17.37 -4.08 1.63
N SER A 253 18.17 -5.12 1.86
CA SER A 253 19.63 -5.08 1.89
C SER A 253 20.23 -4.66 0.54
N ALA A 254 19.72 -5.22 -0.57
CA ALA A 254 20.13 -4.82 -1.92
C ALA A 254 19.83 -3.34 -2.21
N ILE A 255 18.68 -2.84 -1.75
CA ILE A 255 18.34 -1.41 -1.84
C ILE A 255 19.26 -0.57 -0.94
N ARG A 256 19.44 -0.97 0.32
CA ARG A 256 20.31 -0.28 1.29
C ARG A 256 21.72 -0.09 0.75
N ALA A 257 22.27 -1.11 0.10
CA ALA A 257 23.61 -1.05 -0.50
C ALA A 257 23.74 0.05 -1.56
N GLN A 258 22.66 0.35 -2.28
CA GLN A 258 22.63 1.40 -3.32
C GLN A 258 22.30 2.78 -2.73
N PHE A 259 21.51 2.83 -1.66
CA PHE A 259 20.98 4.06 -1.06
C PHE A 259 21.20 4.09 0.46
N PRO A 260 22.46 4.10 0.94
CA PRO A 260 22.76 3.97 2.37
C PRO A 260 22.14 5.08 3.23
N GLY A 261 22.00 6.29 2.67
CA GLY A 261 21.45 7.46 3.36
C GLY A 261 19.93 7.63 3.29
N THR A 262 19.21 6.75 2.59
CA THR A 262 17.75 6.83 2.48
C THR A 262 17.09 5.94 3.53
N PRO A 263 16.26 6.49 4.43
CA PRO A 263 15.51 5.69 5.38
C PRO A 263 14.65 4.62 4.70
N LEU A 264 14.76 3.38 5.17
CA LEU A 264 14.01 2.23 4.66
C LEU A 264 13.03 1.72 5.71
N MET A 265 11.77 1.59 5.29
CA MET A 265 10.74 0.92 6.06
C MET A 265 10.44 -0.44 5.42
N VAL A 266 10.32 -1.51 6.23
CA VAL A 266 9.91 -2.82 5.72
C VAL A 266 8.60 -3.23 6.36
N THR A 267 7.64 -3.63 5.52
CA THR A 267 6.30 -3.99 5.96
C THR A 267 5.89 -5.35 5.41
N GLY A 268 5.48 -6.22 6.34
CA GLY A 268 5.01 -7.57 6.03
C GLY A 268 5.87 -8.63 6.72
N GLY A 269 5.25 -9.75 7.09
CA GLY A 269 5.96 -10.86 7.72
C GLY A 269 6.14 -10.72 9.23
N PHE A 270 6.58 -9.56 9.74
CA PHE A 270 6.99 -9.41 11.14
C PHE A 270 5.96 -9.86 12.18
N ARG A 271 6.31 -10.90 12.96
CA ARG A 271 5.47 -11.45 14.04
C ARG A 271 6.12 -11.51 15.42
N THR A 272 7.42 -11.24 15.53
CA THR A 272 8.12 -11.33 16.82
C THR A 272 8.95 -10.10 17.05
N ARG A 273 9.04 -9.65 18.32
CA ARG A 273 9.94 -8.55 18.69
C ARG A 273 11.39 -8.86 18.34
N ALA A 274 11.85 -10.08 18.61
CA ALA A 274 13.21 -10.50 18.30
C ALA A 274 13.54 -10.36 16.80
N GLY A 275 12.63 -10.76 15.90
CA GLY A 275 12.82 -10.59 14.46
C GLY A 275 12.86 -9.12 14.02
N MET A 276 12.03 -8.27 14.63
CA MET A 276 12.04 -6.82 14.35
C MET A 276 13.33 -6.15 14.87
N GLU A 277 13.74 -6.44 16.11
CA GLU A 277 14.99 -5.93 16.69
C GLU A 277 16.20 -6.36 15.86
N LYS A 278 16.21 -7.61 15.39
CA LYS A 278 17.28 -8.11 14.53
C LYS A 278 17.35 -7.34 13.21
N ALA A 279 16.23 -7.18 12.51
CA ALA A 279 16.19 -6.43 11.24
C ALA A 279 16.66 -4.98 11.39
N LEU A 280 16.36 -4.34 12.52
CA LEU A 280 16.86 -2.99 12.84
C LEU A 280 18.36 -3.00 13.17
N THR A 281 18.81 -3.95 14.00
CA THR A 281 20.20 -4.03 14.48
C THR A 281 21.18 -4.41 13.36
N ASP A 282 20.76 -5.29 12.46
CA ASP A 282 21.55 -5.72 11.30
C ASP A 282 21.60 -4.64 10.20
N GLY A 283 20.77 -3.59 10.31
CA GLY A 283 20.71 -2.49 9.35
C GLY A 283 19.89 -2.78 8.09
N ASP A 284 19.11 -3.86 8.08
CA ASP A 284 18.23 -4.23 6.97
C ASP A 284 17.16 -3.16 6.70
N CYS A 285 16.71 -2.47 7.75
CA CYS A 285 15.76 -1.36 7.68
C CYS A 285 15.91 -0.41 8.89
N ASP A 286 15.33 0.79 8.78
CA ASP A 286 15.27 1.77 9.86
C ASP A 286 13.90 1.82 10.54
N MET A 287 12.87 1.32 9.84
CA MET A 287 11.48 1.35 10.29
C MET A 287 10.76 0.02 10.00
N ILE A 288 9.89 -0.38 10.92
CA ILE A 288 9.09 -1.61 10.81
C ILE A 288 7.63 -1.23 10.66
N GLY A 289 6.98 -1.74 9.61
CA GLY A 289 5.53 -1.58 9.43
C GLY A 289 4.71 -2.75 9.97
N ILE A 290 3.69 -2.40 10.75
CA ILE A 290 2.77 -3.36 11.37
C ILE A 290 1.34 -3.03 10.94
N GLY A 291 0.73 -3.93 10.15
CA GLY A 291 -0.66 -3.81 9.70
C GLY A 291 -1.63 -4.57 10.62
N ARG A 292 -2.06 -5.77 10.18
CA ARG A 292 -3.09 -6.60 10.84
C ARG A 292 -2.99 -6.70 12.38
N PRO A 293 -1.82 -6.93 13.02
CA PRO A 293 -1.76 -6.98 14.48
C PRO A 293 -2.17 -5.68 15.18
N ALA A 294 -1.87 -4.52 14.58
CA ALA A 294 -2.22 -3.21 15.15
C ALA A 294 -3.74 -2.96 15.16
N VAL A 295 -4.49 -3.59 14.25
CA VAL A 295 -5.95 -3.54 14.25
C VAL A 295 -6.55 -4.31 15.44
N LEU A 296 -5.93 -5.43 15.84
CA LEU A 296 -6.46 -6.25 16.93
C LEU A 296 -6.08 -5.69 18.30
N LYS A 297 -4.90 -5.08 18.40
CA LYS A 297 -4.38 -4.51 19.64
C LYS A 297 -3.70 -3.16 19.33
N PRO A 298 -4.44 -2.04 19.34
CA PRO A 298 -3.87 -0.72 19.08
C PRO A 298 -2.76 -0.32 20.07
N THR A 299 -2.81 -0.85 21.30
CA THR A 299 -1.80 -0.64 22.36
C THR A 299 -0.56 -1.53 22.22
N LEU A 300 -0.48 -2.34 21.16
CA LEU A 300 0.60 -3.29 20.90
C LEU A 300 2.02 -2.71 21.09
N PRO A 301 2.34 -1.48 20.63
CA PRO A 301 3.66 -0.90 20.85
C PRO A 301 4.04 -0.86 22.33
N ASN A 302 3.16 -0.38 23.20
CA ASN A 302 3.45 -0.22 24.62
C ASN A 302 3.29 -1.53 25.40
N ASP A 303 2.32 -2.36 25.04
CA ASP A 303 1.99 -3.55 25.84
C ASP A 303 2.93 -4.72 25.55
N ILE A 304 3.51 -4.80 24.35
CA ILE A 304 4.27 -5.97 23.88
C ILE A 304 5.64 -5.60 23.33
N LEU A 305 5.71 -4.65 22.39
CA LEU A 305 6.95 -4.42 21.65
C LEU A 305 7.99 -3.67 22.47
N LEU A 306 7.59 -2.57 23.10
CA LEU A 306 8.45 -1.71 23.89
C LEU A 306 8.39 -2.03 25.38
N ASN A 307 7.59 -3.03 25.78
CA ASN A 307 7.47 -3.45 27.17
C ASN A 307 8.67 -4.32 27.60
N PRO A 308 9.53 -3.85 28.52
CA PRO A 308 10.67 -4.64 28.99
C PRO A 308 10.25 -5.85 29.84
N ASP A 309 9.05 -5.83 30.44
CA ASP A 309 8.58 -6.90 31.34
C ASP A 309 8.07 -8.13 30.58
N VAL A 310 7.76 -7.98 29.29
CA VAL A 310 7.44 -9.12 28.44
C VAL A 310 8.75 -9.78 28.02
N PRO A 311 8.95 -11.10 28.20
CA PRO A 311 10.13 -11.79 27.67
C PRO A 311 10.25 -11.75 26.14
N LYS A 312 11.47 -11.76 25.58
CA LYS A 312 11.69 -11.64 24.12
C LYS A 312 11.03 -12.78 23.33
N GLU A 313 11.00 -13.97 23.92
CA GLU A 313 10.50 -15.20 23.31
C GLU A 313 8.97 -15.23 23.23
N SER A 314 8.29 -14.54 24.16
CA SER A 314 6.83 -14.47 24.26
C SER A 314 6.23 -13.21 23.62
N ALA A 315 7.04 -12.18 23.32
CA ALA A 315 6.63 -10.96 22.62
C ALA A 315 6.29 -11.23 21.15
N ARG A 316 5.09 -11.76 20.91
CA ARG A 316 4.57 -12.16 19.61
C ARG A 316 3.31 -11.39 19.23
N LEU A 317 3.21 -11.06 17.96
CA LEU A 317 2.08 -10.37 17.36
C LEU A 317 1.10 -11.39 16.81
N VAL A 318 -0.15 -11.28 17.22
CA VAL A 318 -1.20 -12.21 16.81
C VAL A 318 -1.95 -11.62 15.62
N THR A 319 -2.41 -12.51 14.73
CA THR A 319 -3.36 -12.18 13.68
C THR A 319 -4.51 -13.17 13.72
N GLN A 320 -5.71 -12.68 13.47
CA GLN A 320 -6.89 -13.53 13.31
C GLN A 320 -7.02 -13.97 11.85
N GLN A 321 -7.19 -15.28 11.64
CA GLN A 321 -7.54 -15.85 10.34
C GLN A 321 -9.06 -16.01 10.26
N ILE A 322 -9.65 -15.50 9.18
CA ILE A 322 -11.10 -15.64 8.95
C ILE A 322 -11.35 -16.89 8.14
N LYS A 323 -11.93 -17.91 8.79
CA LYS A 323 -12.29 -19.16 8.13
C LYS A 323 -13.46 -18.91 7.18
N GLN A 324 -13.26 -19.21 5.90
CA GLN A 324 -14.36 -19.18 4.93
C GLN A 324 -15.46 -20.18 5.32
N PRO A 325 -16.74 -19.80 5.29
CA PRO A 325 -17.87 -20.71 5.41
C PRO A 325 -17.75 -21.88 4.41
N TRP A 326 -18.13 -23.09 4.82
CA TRP A 326 -17.93 -24.30 4.01
C TRP A 326 -18.65 -24.24 2.65
N ILE A 327 -19.81 -23.57 2.58
CA ILE A 327 -20.55 -23.38 1.33
C ILE A 327 -19.82 -22.45 0.35
N LEU A 328 -19.11 -21.44 0.85
CA LEU A 328 -18.24 -20.58 0.05
C LEU A 328 -16.95 -21.28 -0.35
N LYS A 329 -16.44 -22.25 0.43
CA LYS A 329 -15.32 -23.10 -0.03
C LYS A 329 -15.71 -24.02 -1.19
N MET A 330 -16.98 -24.40 -1.27
CA MET A 330 -17.51 -25.27 -2.31
C MET A 330 -17.85 -24.51 -3.59
N LEU A 331 -18.21 -23.21 -3.46
CA LEU A 331 -18.61 -22.33 -4.56
C LEU A 331 -17.56 -21.28 -4.96
N SER A 332 -16.54 -21.00 -4.13
CA SER A 332 -15.62 -19.86 -4.31
C SER A 332 -14.14 -20.18 -4.04
N ASN A 333 -13.28 -19.45 -4.76
CA ASN A 333 -11.83 -19.66 -4.91
C ASN A 333 -10.99 -18.87 -3.87
N ARG A 334 -9.66 -19.11 -3.86
CA ARG A 334 -8.67 -18.45 -2.95
C ARG A 334 -8.79 -16.92 -2.91
N SER A 335 -9.11 -16.27 -4.03
CA SER A 335 -9.26 -14.81 -4.16
C SER A 335 -10.48 -14.23 -3.42
N VAL A 336 -11.52 -15.03 -3.16
CA VAL A 336 -12.69 -14.59 -2.38
C VAL A 336 -12.37 -14.57 -0.87
N GLY A 337 -11.53 -15.48 -0.39
CA GLY A 337 -11.07 -15.49 1.01
C GLY A 337 -10.22 -14.29 1.40
N ALA A 338 -9.44 -13.83 0.44
CA ALA A 338 -8.61 -12.65 0.50
C ALA A 338 -9.38 -11.35 0.76
N GLY A 339 -10.48 -11.17 0.02
CA GLY A 339 -11.42 -10.07 0.25
C GLY A 339 -12.08 -10.18 1.63
N LEU A 340 -12.53 -11.38 2.02
CA LEU A 340 -13.21 -11.61 3.30
C LEU A 340 -12.33 -11.29 4.52
N GLU A 341 -11.07 -11.69 4.52
CA GLU A 341 -10.14 -11.36 5.62
C GLU A 341 -9.94 -9.84 5.70
N SER A 342 -9.69 -9.18 4.57
CA SER A 342 -9.48 -7.72 4.51
C SER A 342 -10.72 -6.95 4.99
N SER A 343 -11.91 -7.32 4.51
CA SER A 343 -13.18 -6.71 4.94
C SER A 343 -13.43 -6.89 6.43
N TRP A 344 -13.08 -8.04 7.01
CA TRP A 344 -13.23 -8.26 8.46
C TRP A 344 -12.31 -7.35 9.28
N TYR A 345 -11.05 -7.19 8.87
CA TYR A 345 -10.11 -6.25 9.51
C TYR A 345 -10.59 -4.80 9.36
N SER A 346 -11.07 -4.40 8.18
CA SER A 346 -11.67 -3.08 7.97
C SER A 346 -12.87 -2.84 8.90
N SER A 347 -13.73 -3.84 9.09
CA SER A 347 -14.83 -3.77 10.06
C SER A 347 -14.34 -3.62 11.51
N GLN A 348 -13.21 -4.24 11.88
CA GLN A 348 -12.63 -4.03 13.22
C GLN A 348 -12.10 -2.60 13.37
N ILE A 349 -11.48 -2.03 12.34
CA ILE A 349 -11.05 -0.62 12.34
C ILE A 349 -12.26 0.31 12.51
N GLU A 350 -13.36 0.05 11.80
CA GLU A 350 -14.59 0.83 11.92
C GLU A 350 -15.16 0.77 13.35
N LYS A 351 -15.18 -0.41 13.97
CA LYS A 351 -15.58 -0.59 15.37
C LYS A 351 -14.69 0.19 16.33
N LEU A 352 -13.37 0.14 16.14
CA LEU A 352 -12.42 0.94 16.92
C LEU A 352 -12.71 2.43 16.78
N GLY A 353 -12.96 2.91 15.56
CA GLY A 353 -13.32 4.31 15.29
C GLY A 353 -14.63 4.75 15.98
N ARG A 354 -15.55 3.81 16.24
CA ARG A 354 -16.79 4.03 17.00
C ARG A 354 -16.62 3.86 18.52
N GLY A 355 -15.41 3.58 19.01
CA GLY A 355 -15.14 3.33 20.42
C GLY A 355 -15.55 1.94 20.91
N ILE A 356 -15.85 1.01 20.01
CA ILE A 356 -16.22 -0.38 20.34
C ILE A 356 -14.93 -1.20 20.39
N VAL A 357 -14.34 -1.32 21.58
CA VAL A 357 -13.12 -2.10 21.79
C VAL A 357 -13.47 -3.56 22.03
N HIS A 358 -13.08 -4.45 21.12
CA HIS A 358 -13.00 -5.87 21.40
C HIS A 358 -11.57 -6.20 21.78
N THR A 359 -11.29 -6.34 23.08
CA THR A 359 -10.04 -6.94 23.51
C THR A 359 -10.14 -8.43 23.20
N ILE A 360 -9.50 -8.88 22.12
CA ILE A 360 -9.26 -10.31 21.94
C ILE A 360 -8.22 -10.68 22.99
N THR A 361 -8.67 -11.24 24.10
CA THR A 361 -7.84 -11.84 25.15
C THR A 361 -7.10 -13.07 24.63
#